data_AF-A0A962JKL7-F1
#
_entry.id   AF-A0A962JKL7-F1
#
_cell.length_a   1.000
_cell.length_b   1.000
_cell.length_c   1.000
_cell.angle_alpha   90.00
_cell.angle_beta   90.00
_cell.angle_gamma   90.00
#
_symmetry.space_group_name_H-M   'P 1'
#
loop_
_entity.id
_entity.type
_entity.pdbx_description
1 polymer ?
#
loop_
_entity_poly.entity_id
_entity_poly.type
_entity_poly.pdbx_seq_one_letter_code
_entity_poly.pdbx_strand_id
1 'polypeptide(L)'
;QFSAGFYLTDVYPKVTQHRFYRWIELANKSLKVSSKSSFMMHFASNQEAISHFNDCGFSQVAVFNPDEELSDTPTKGGAIVWALRCEL
;
A
#
# COMPACT_ATOMS: atom_id res chain seq x y z
N GLN A 1 23.84 2.08 16.58
CA GLN A 1 22.46 1.59 16.73
C GLN A 1 21.57 2.54 15.94
N PHE A 2 20.70 2.04 15.07
CA PHE A 2 19.74 2.88 14.34
C PHE A 2 18.47 2.98 15.17
N SER A 3 18.00 4.20 15.47
CA SER A 3 16.81 4.43 16.31
C SER A 3 15.49 4.23 15.55
N ALA A 4 15.53 4.30 14.22
CA ALA A 4 14.36 4.15 13.36
C ALA A 4 14.75 3.54 11.99
N GLY A 5 13.83 2.77 11.41
CA GLY A 5 13.87 2.28 10.03
C GLY A 5 12.76 2.91 9.20
N PHE A 6 13.02 3.10 7.91
CA PHE A 6 12.02 3.56 6.95
C PHE A 6 11.78 2.48 5.90
N TYR A 7 10.52 2.18 5.63
CA TYR A 7 10.09 1.19 4.67
C TYR A 7 9.20 1.83 3.62
N LEU A 8 9.59 1.73 2.36
CA LEU A 8 8.81 2.23 1.22
C LEU A 8 8.14 1.05 0.54
N THR A 9 6.84 1.18 0.28
CA THR A 9 6.08 0.14 -0.41
C THR A 9 5.20 0.72 -1.51
N ASP A 10 5.21 0.06 -2.65
CA ASP A 10 4.35 0.42 -3.77
C ASP A 10 2.90 0.05 -3.45
N VAL A 11 2.04 1.05 -3.56
CA VAL A 11 0.59 0.93 -3.50
C VAL A 11 0.09 1.17 -4.91
N TYR A 12 -0.17 0.10 -5.64
CA TYR A 12 -0.69 0.27 -6.99
C TYR A 12 -2.10 0.86 -6.89
N PRO A 13 -2.34 2.09 -7.37
CA PRO A 13 -3.64 2.71 -7.23
C PRO A 13 -4.69 1.83 -7.92
N LYS A 14 -5.73 1.43 -7.18
CA LYS A 14 -6.88 0.76 -7.80
C LYS A 14 -7.45 1.74 -8.81
N VAL A 15 -7.52 1.35 -10.08
CA VAL A 15 -7.98 2.17 -11.21
C VAL A 15 -9.49 2.44 -11.15
N THR A 16 -10.03 2.83 -9.99
CA THR A 16 -11.47 2.89 -9.69
C THR A 16 -12.20 3.97 -10.47
N GLN A 17 -11.47 4.95 -11.00
CA GLN A 17 -12.04 6.14 -11.66
C GLN A 17 -12.28 5.95 -13.18
N HIS A 18 -11.93 4.81 -13.76
CA HIS A 18 -12.11 4.56 -15.19
C HIS A 18 -13.45 3.85 -15.49
N ARG A 19 -14.15 4.23 -16.57
CA ARG A 19 -15.45 3.63 -16.98
C ARG A 19 -15.41 2.10 -17.12
N PHE A 20 -14.22 1.54 -17.39
CA PHE A 20 -14.00 0.10 -17.56
C PHE A 20 -13.30 -0.56 -16.35
N TYR A 21 -13.25 0.09 -15.19
CA TYR A 21 -12.58 -0.43 -14.00
C TYR A 21 -13.01 -1.87 -13.65
N ARG A 22 -14.31 -2.20 -13.76
CA ARG A 22 -14.81 -3.55 -13.48
C ARG A 22 -14.20 -4.62 -14.41
N TRP A 23 -13.91 -4.28 -15.66
CA TRP A 23 -13.24 -5.17 -16.60
C TRP A 23 -11.75 -5.30 -16.31
N ILE A 24 -11.10 -4.19 -15.94
CA ILE A 24 -9.70 -4.18 -15.50
C ILE A 24 -9.54 -5.00 -14.21
N GLU A 25 -10.46 -4.88 -13.25
CA GLU A 25 -10.47 -5.65 -12.01
C GLU A 25 -10.70 -7.15 -12.27
N LEU A 26 -11.61 -7.49 -13.19
CA LEU A 26 -11.87 -8.87 -13.60
C LEU A 26 -10.64 -9.47 -14.32
N ALA A 27 -10.03 -8.71 -15.23
CA ALA A 27 -8.80 -9.10 -15.92
C ALA A 27 -7.65 -9.28 -14.91
N ASN A 28 -7.48 -8.36 -13.97
CA ASN A 28 -6.49 -8.47 -12.90
C ASN A 28 -6.73 -9.69 -12.00
N LYS A 29 -7.97 -10.00 -11.63
CA LYS A 29 -8.29 -11.22 -10.86
C LYS A 29 -7.93 -12.49 -11.65
N SER A 30 -8.28 -12.55 -12.94
CA SER A 30 -7.95 -13.69 -13.80
C SER A 30 -6.45 -13.83 -14.06
N LEU A 31 -5.75 -12.71 -14.28
CA LEU A 31 -4.30 -12.65 -14.41
C LEU A 31 -3.59 -13.03 -13.11
N LYS A 32 -4.10 -12.62 -11.95
CA LYS A 32 -3.56 -12.98 -10.63
C LYS A 32 -3.60 -14.49 -10.40
N VAL A 33 -4.65 -15.17 -10.86
CA VAL A 33 -4.77 -16.63 -10.81
C VAL A 33 -3.85 -17.32 -11.82
N SER A 34 -3.73 -16.77 -13.04
CA SER A 34 -2.97 -17.39 -14.14
C SER A 34 -1.46 -17.15 -14.06
N SER A 35 -1.02 -16.01 -13.53
CA SER A 35 0.37 -15.58 -13.66
C SER A 35 1.28 -16.15 -12.57
N LYS A 36 0.75 -16.53 -11.39
CA LYS A 36 1.52 -16.71 -10.14
C LYS A 36 2.40 -15.50 -9.76
N SER A 37 2.61 -14.52 -10.65
CA SER A 37 3.14 -13.20 -10.39
C SER A 37 2.00 -12.36 -9.82
N SER A 38 1.75 -12.60 -8.54
CA SER A 38 0.94 -11.69 -7.76
C SER A 38 1.82 -10.45 -7.56
N PHE A 39 1.58 -9.39 -8.34
CA PHE A 39 2.02 -8.05 -7.96
C PHE A 39 1.21 -7.69 -6.71
N MET A 40 1.63 -8.26 -5.57
CA MET A 40 1.00 -8.03 -4.29
C MET A 40 1.45 -6.64 -3.88
N MET A 41 0.51 -5.71 -3.85
CA MET A 41 0.61 -4.63 -2.88
C MET A 41 0.93 -5.30 -1.54
N HIS A 42 2.05 -4.94 -0.92
CA HIS A 42 2.53 -5.64 0.28
C HIS A 42 1.47 -5.61 1.40
N PHE A 43 0.64 -4.57 1.42
CA PHE A 43 -0.44 -4.39 2.38
C PHE A 43 -1.70 -3.86 1.68
N ALA A 44 -2.87 -4.36 2.10
CA ALA A 44 -4.18 -3.91 1.63
C ALA A 44 -4.78 -2.79 2.49
N SER A 45 -4.22 -2.53 3.67
CA SER A 45 -4.64 -1.46 4.59
C SER A 45 -3.49 -1.00 5.49
N ASN A 46 -3.60 0.22 6.04
CA ASN A 46 -2.63 0.74 7.02
C ASN A 46 -2.52 -0.20 8.24
N GLN A 47 -3.66 -0.76 8.69
CA GLN A 47 -3.69 -1.65 9.85
C GLN A 47 -2.95 -2.97 9.61
N GLU A 48 -3.05 -3.54 8.40
CA GLU A 48 -2.29 -4.74 8.03
C GLU A 48 -0.79 -4.47 8.05
N ALA A 49 -0.37 -3.32 7.54
CA ALA A 49 1.04 -2.91 7.55
C ALA A 49 1.56 -2.72 8.98
N ILE A 50 0.79 -2.03 9.83
CA ILE A 50 1.13 -1.85 11.25
C ILE A 50 1.26 -3.20 11.96
N SER A 51 0.29 -4.10 11.79
CA SER A 51 0.32 -5.43 12.41
C SER A 51 1.56 -6.22 11.98
N HIS A 52 1.91 -6.21 10.69
CA HIS A 52 3.06 -6.92 10.17
C HIS A 52 4.38 -6.43 10.78
N PHE A 53 4.58 -5.11 10.88
CA PHE A 53 5.80 -4.55 11.46
C PHE A 53 5.85 -4.72 12.99
N ASN A 54 4.71 -4.70 13.67
CA ASN A 54 4.63 -5.05 15.09
C ASN A 54 5.04 -6.52 15.31
N ASP A 55 4.58 -7.44 14.47
CA ASP A 55 4.97 -8.87 14.53
C ASP A 55 6.46 -9.08 14.24
N CYS A 56 7.10 -8.13 13.53
CA CYS A 56 8.53 -8.10 13.29
C CYS A 56 9.35 -7.52 14.47
N GLY A 57 8.69 -7.09 15.55
CA GLY A 57 9.33 -6.62 16.78
C GLY A 57 9.54 -5.10 16.86
N PHE A 58 8.94 -4.32 15.96
CA PHE A 58 8.88 -2.86 16.10
C PHE A 58 7.75 -2.48 17.06
N SER A 59 8.05 -1.58 18.02
CA SER A 59 7.07 -1.16 19.02
C SER A 59 6.21 0.01 18.54
N GLN A 60 6.74 0.82 17.61
CA GLN A 60 6.06 1.97 17.05
C GLN A 60 6.15 1.95 15.53
N VAL A 61 5.00 1.98 14.86
CA VAL A 61 4.88 2.00 13.39
C VAL A 61 3.96 3.14 12.99
N ALA A 62 4.50 4.09 12.23
CA ALA A 62 3.74 5.18 11.62
C ALA A 62 3.65 4.94 10.11
N VAL A 63 2.43 4.87 9.58
CA VAL A 63 2.17 4.72 8.14
C VAL A 63 1.80 6.08 7.59
N PHE A 64 2.55 6.54 6.59
CA PHE A 64 2.26 7.71 5.80
C PHE A 64 1.51 7.31 4.52
N ASN A 65 0.20 7.58 4.47
CA ASN A 65 -0.61 7.40 3.28
C ASN A 65 -0.95 8.78 2.67
N PRO A 66 -0.36 9.16 1.53
CA PRO A 66 -0.62 10.45 0.88
C PRO A 66 -2.10 10.71 0.58
N ASP A 67 -2.90 9.66 0.32
CA ASP A 67 -4.32 9.81 0.00
C ASP A 67 -5.17 10.22 1.21
N GLU A 68 -4.72 9.88 2.41
CA GLU A 68 -5.41 10.21 3.67
C GLU A 68 -4.84 11.50 4.28
N GLU A 69 -3.52 11.67 4.22
CA GLU A 69 -2.83 12.75 4.95
C GLU A 69 -2.65 14.03 4.14
N LEU A 70 -2.57 13.95 2.80
CA LEU A 70 -2.46 15.13 1.93
C LEU A 70 -3.82 15.51 1.33
N SER A 71 -4.85 15.60 2.18
CA SER A 71 -6.21 15.93 1.75
C SER A 71 -6.33 17.27 1.01
N ASP A 72 -5.46 18.24 1.32
CA ASP A 72 -5.38 19.54 0.63
C ASP A 72 -4.74 19.47 -0.77
N THR A 73 -3.99 18.40 -1.06
CA THR A 73 -3.35 18.17 -2.36
C THR A 73 -3.65 16.74 -2.82
N PRO A 74 -4.89 16.46 -3.22
CA PRO A 74 -5.29 15.10 -3.55
C PRO A 74 -4.47 14.54 -4.70
N THR A 75 -3.96 13.34 -4.52
CA THR A 75 -3.27 12.58 -5.56
C THR A 75 -4.24 12.32 -6.72
N LYS A 76 -3.88 12.73 -7.93
CA LYS A 76 -4.68 12.45 -9.13
C LYS A 76 -4.52 10.99 -9.50
N GLY A 77 -5.50 10.17 -9.13
CA GLY A 77 -5.52 8.74 -9.41
C GLY A 77 -5.07 7.86 -8.25
N GLY A 78 -4.86 8.41 -7.05
CA GLY A 78 -4.42 7.67 -5.85
C GLY A 78 -2.91 7.64 -5.66
N ALA A 79 -2.49 7.37 -4.43
CA ALA A 79 -1.09 7.26 -4.03
C ALA A 79 -0.45 6.03 -4.67
N ILE A 80 0.78 6.20 -5.15
CA ILE A 80 1.58 5.12 -5.76
C ILE A 80 2.47 4.46 -4.72
N VAL A 81 2.82 5.17 -3.64
CA VAL A 81 3.78 4.72 -2.63
C VAL A 81 3.29 5.11 -1.25
N TRP A 82 3.42 4.19 -0.30
CA TRP A 82 3.34 4.48 1.13
C TRP A 82 4.73 4.47 1.75
N ALA A 83 4.91 5.31 2.76
CA ALA A 83 6.12 5.33 3.57
C ALA A 83 5.78 4.91 5.00
N LEU A 84 6.54 3.98 5.56
CA LEU A 84 6.39 3.54 6.93
C LEU A 84 7.64 3.90 7.72
N ARG A 85 7.45 4.43 8.92
CA ARG A 85 8.51 4.69 9.89
C ARG A 85 8.33 3.73 11.06
N CYS A 86 9.31 2.87 11.28
CA CYS A 86 9.28 1.81 12.29
C CYS A 86 10.39 2.04 13.32
N GLU A 87 10.07 1.95 14.60
CA GLU A 87 11.00 2.13 15.72
C GLU A 87 10.95 0.94 16.68
N LEU A 88 12.08 0.68 17.34
CA LEU A 88 12.24 -0.38 18.34
C LEU A 88 11.78 0.11 19.72
#